data_AF-S2KVP9-F1
#
_entry.id   AF-S2KVP9-F1
#
_cell.length_a   1.000
_cell.length_b   1.000
_cell.length_c   1.000
_cell.angle_alpha   90.00
_cell.angle_beta   90.00
_cell.angle_gamma   90.00
#
_symmetry.space_group_name_H-M   'P 1'
#
loop_
_entity.id
_entity.type
_entity.pdbx_description
1 polymer ?
#
loop_
_entity_poly.entity_id
_entity_poly.type
_entity_poly.pdbx_seq_one_letter_code
_entity_poly.pdbx_strand_id
1 'polypeptide(L)'
;RRTIRQALSQACSFDEFSSLLLREGVTVKESRGRLSYLTPDRTKPITARKLGDDFDKAAVLALLTQNARRAAEQTTAMPEYPHTQKERLREEKAAKTIPADNTLQRMVDREAKRAEGKGVGYDRWAAKHNLKQMAATVTAYQQYGFSSPEELDEACSAAYAAMRESLTELKQVEKTLDGKKELQRQVLAYSKTRPVRDGLKQQKNAKAK
;
A
#
# COMPACT_ATOMS: atom_id res chain seq x y z
N ARG A 1 31.64 -15.74 42.20
CA ARG A 1 31.28 -14.30 42.40
C ARG A 1 31.78 -13.43 41.24
N ARG A 2 33.07 -13.45 40.88
CA ARG A 2 33.63 -12.68 39.74
C ARG A 2 32.89 -12.95 38.41
N THR A 3 32.72 -14.23 38.06
CA THR A 3 31.98 -14.67 36.86
C THR A 3 30.54 -14.14 36.82
N ILE A 4 29.85 -14.13 37.98
CA ILE A 4 28.48 -13.63 38.09
C ILE A 4 28.43 -12.12 37.86
N ARG A 5 29.35 -11.36 38.45
CA ARG A 5 29.43 -9.90 38.22
C ARG A 5 29.77 -9.56 36.76
N GLN A 6 30.63 -10.35 36.13
CA GLN A 6 30.96 -10.18 34.70
C GLN A 6 29.75 -10.42 33.81
N ALA A 7 29.00 -11.51 34.03
CA ALA A 7 27.76 -11.77 33.30
C ALA A 7 26.71 -10.67 33.52
N LEU A 8 26.57 -10.17 34.76
CA LEU A 8 25.68 -9.05 35.08
C LEU A 8 26.10 -7.73 34.43
N SER A 9 27.37 -7.52 34.10
CA SER A 9 27.81 -6.29 33.42
C SER A 9 27.48 -6.28 31.93
N GLN A 10 27.20 -7.44 31.34
CA GLN A 10 26.99 -7.61 29.90
C GLN A 10 25.52 -7.87 29.56
N ALA A 11 24.81 -8.60 30.43
CA ALA A 11 23.44 -8.99 30.17
C ALA A 11 22.44 -7.83 30.37
N CYS A 12 21.48 -7.74 29.47
CA CYS A 12 20.32 -6.85 29.57
C CYS A 12 19.02 -7.60 29.90
N SER A 13 19.06 -8.93 29.92
CA SER A 13 17.92 -9.79 30.29
C SER A 13 18.35 -10.98 31.15
N PHE A 14 17.40 -11.60 31.83
CA PHE A 14 17.68 -12.79 32.65
C PHE A 14 18.09 -14.01 31.80
N ASP A 15 17.49 -14.15 30.63
CA ASP A 15 17.80 -15.24 29.69
C ASP A 15 19.24 -15.13 29.18
N GLU A 16 19.65 -13.93 28.78
CA GLU A 16 21.01 -13.61 28.37
C GLU A 16 22.02 -13.80 29.51
N PHE A 17 21.68 -13.35 30.72
CA PHE A 17 22.47 -13.57 31.93
C PHE A 17 22.69 -15.05 32.22
N SER A 18 21.64 -15.87 32.09
CA SER A 18 21.74 -17.32 32.27
C SER A 18 22.63 -17.96 31.20
N SER A 19 22.49 -17.51 29.94
CA SER A 19 23.28 -18.00 28.82
C SER A 19 24.77 -17.69 28.95
N LEU A 20 25.12 -16.47 29.42
CA LEU A 20 26.51 -16.09 29.68
C LEU A 20 27.13 -16.91 30.80
N LEU A 21 26.36 -17.20 31.86
CA LEU A 21 26.84 -18.05 32.94
C LEU A 21 27.03 -19.50 32.49
N LEU A 22 26.12 -20.02 31.65
CA LEU A 22 26.25 -21.36 31.10
C LEU A 22 27.52 -21.54 30.26
N ARG A 23 27.94 -20.52 29.51
CA ARG A 23 29.22 -20.54 28.76
C ARG A 23 30.43 -20.69 29.67
N GLU A 24 30.37 -20.09 30.86
CA GLU A 24 31.39 -20.19 31.90
C GLU A 24 31.21 -21.42 32.82
N GLY A 25 30.31 -22.35 32.44
CA GLY A 25 30.02 -23.57 33.19
C GLY A 25 29.20 -23.38 34.47
N VAL A 26 28.64 -22.19 34.69
CA VAL A 26 27.82 -21.86 35.86
C VAL A 26 26.33 -21.95 35.50
N THR A 27 25.57 -22.81 36.17
CA THR A 27 24.12 -22.86 35.97
C THR A 27 23.40 -22.02 37.02
N VAL A 28 22.38 -21.26 36.60
CA VAL A 28 21.52 -20.48 37.50
C VAL A 28 20.12 -21.04 37.45
N LYS A 29 19.56 -21.31 38.63
CA LYS A 29 18.20 -21.80 38.76
C LYS A 29 17.42 -20.97 39.76
N GLU A 30 16.21 -20.61 39.40
CA GLU A 30 15.24 -20.06 40.33
C GLU A 30 14.47 -21.19 41.02
N SER A 31 14.39 -21.12 42.35
CA SER A 31 13.51 -21.99 43.14
C SER A 31 12.91 -21.20 44.29
N ARG A 32 11.58 -21.26 44.47
CA ARG A 32 10.85 -20.58 45.56
C ARG A 32 11.21 -19.09 45.68
N GLY A 33 11.36 -18.39 44.55
CA GLY A 33 11.70 -16.97 44.50
C GLY A 33 13.17 -16.61 44.79
N ARG A 34 14.06 -17.60 44.90
CA ARG A 34 15.49 -17.41 45.18
C ARG A 34 16.35 -17.96 44.06
N LEU A 35 17.43 -17.24 43.75
CA LEU A 35 18.44 -17.71 42.81
C LEU A 35 19.45 -18.61 43.51
N SER A 36 19.80 -19.70 42.84
CA SER A 36 20.88 -20.60 43.23
C SER A 36 21.82 -20.81 42.05
N TYR A 37 23.12 -20.85 42.34
CA TYR A 37 24.20 -20.87 41.37
C TYR A 37 25.03 -22.14 41.55
N LEU A 38 25.18 -22.95 40.51
CA LEU A 38 26.01 -24.15 40.52
C LEU A 38 27.27 -23.88 39.70
N THR A 39 28.44 -23.94 40.34
CA THR A 39 29.75 -23.82 39.69
C THR A 39 30.24 -25.19 39.23
N PRO A 40 31.08 -25.28 38.18
CA PRO A 40 31.57 -26.56 37.67
C PRO A 40 32.38 -27.36 38.71
N ASP A 41 33.03 -26.69 39.66
CA ASP A 41 33.85 -27.32 40.71
C ASP A 41 33.02 -27.95 41.85
N ARG A 42 31.68 -27.90 41.80
CA ARG A 42 30.81 -28.30 42.90
C ARG A 42 29.57 -29.05 42.41
N THR A 43 29.12 -30.00 43.21
CA THR A 43 27.91 -30.79 42.94
C THR A 43 26.64 -30.20 43.56
N LYS A 44 26.77 -29.31 44.56
CA LYS A 44 25.64 -28.66 45.25
C LYS A 44 25.57 -27.17 44.89
N PRO A 45 24.37 -26.63 44.58
CA PRO A 45 24.22 -25.22 44.24
C PRO A 45 24.37 -24.33 45.47
N ILE A 46 24.94 -23.15 45.27
CA ILE A 46 25.11 -22.12 46.28
C ILE A 46 23.93 -21.14 46.16
N THR A 47 23.20 -20.95 47.25
CA THR A 47 22.09 -19.99 47.29
C THR A 47 22.61 -18.55 47.30
N ALA A 48 21.87 -17.64 46.67
CA ALA A 48 22.20 -16.21 46.60
C ALA A 48 22.54 -15.59 47.98
N ARG A 49 21.80 -15.96 49.03
CA ARG A 49 22.07 -15.57 50.43
C ARG A 49 23.50 -15.86 50.92
N LYS A 50 24.13 -16.94 50.44
CA LYS A 50 25.53 -17.28 50.79
C LYS A 50 26.55 -16.54 49.92
N LEU A 51 26.12 -16.02 48.77
CA LEU A 51 26.94 -15.25 47.84
C LEU A 51 26.95 -13.75 48.18
N GLY A 52 25.91 -13.26 48.86
CA GLY A 52 25.73 -11.86 49.26
C GLY A 52 24.50 -11.23 48.59
N ASP A 53 23.99 -10.15 49.16
CA ASP A 53 22.72 -9.53 48.78
C ASP A 53 22.71 -9.03 47.31
N ASP A 54 23.88 -8.67 46.77
CA ASP A 54 24.09 -8.31 45.35
C ASP A 54 23.63 -9.40 44.36
N PHE A 55 23.55 -10.65 44.82
CA PHE A 55 23.25 -11.82 43.97
C PHE A 55 21.84 -12.37 44.19
N ASP A 56 21.06 -11.74 45.06
CA ASP A 56 19.66 -12.06 45.25
C ASP A 56 18.84 -11.68 44.00
N LYS A 57 17.69 -12.35 43.83
CA LYS A 57 16.85 -12.21 42.64
C LYS A 57 16.49 -10.75 42.36
N ALA A 58 16.11 -10.01 43.39
CA ALA A 58 15.70 -8.61 43.27
C ALA A 58 16.85 -7.72 42.78
N ALA A 59 18.04 -7.89 43.35
CA ALA A 59 19.24 -7.13 42.96
C ALA A 59 19.65 -7.43 41.52
N VAL A 60 19.65 -8.72 41.14
CA VAL A 60 19.97 -9.17 39.78
C VAL A 60 18.99 -8.60 38.76
N LEU A 61 17.68 -8.70 39.00
CA LEU A 61 16.67 -8.19 38.07
C LEU A 61 16.69 -6.66 37.96
N ALA A 62 16.91 -5.96 39.08
CA ALA A 62 17.03 -4.50 39.07
C ALA A 62 18.23 -4.05 38.22
N LEU A 63 19.36 -4.72 38.35
CA LEU A 63 20.56 -4.42 37.57
C LEU A 63 20.38 -4.73 36.08
N LEU A 64 19.77 -5.87 35.74
CA LEU A 64 19.45 -6.20 34.34
C LEU A 64 18.48 -5.19 33.71
N THR A 65 17.49 -4.72 34.48
CA THR A 65 16.56 -3.67 34.03
C THR A 65 17.29 -2.35 33.78
N GLN A 66 18.24 -2.00 34.66
CA GLN A 66 19.07 -0.81 34.48
C GLN A 66 19.98 -0.93 33.25
N ASN A 67 20.56 -2.11 33.00
CA ASN A 67 21.36 -2.37 31.81
C ASN A 67 20.52 -2.28 30.53
N ALA A 68 19.31 -2.84 30.53
CA ALA A 68 18.38 -2.73 29.41
C ALA A 68 18.02 -1.27 29.10
N ARG A 69 17.80 -0.45 30.13
CA ARG A 69 17.57 1.00 29.98
C ARG A 69 18.79 1.73 29.41
N ARG A 70 19.98 1.45 29.93
CA ARG A 70 21.24 2.01 29.40
C ARG A 70 21.51 1.59 27.96
N ALA A 71 21.22 0.35 27.59
CA ALA A 71 21.35 -0.12 26.22
C ALA A 71 20.35 0.56 25.28
N ALA A 72 19.10 0.77 25.73
CA ALA A 72 18.11 1.53 24.98
C ALA A 72 18.52 3.01 24.81
N GLU A 73 18.99 3.64 25.88
CA GLU A 73 19.49 5.03 25.86
C GLU A 73 20.73 5.20 24.96
N GLN A 74 21.66 4.23 24.98
CA GLN A 74 22.81 4.21 24.06
C GLN A 74 22.39 4.01 22.60
N THR A 75 21.36 3.20 22.34
CA THR A 75 20.79 3.02 20.99
C THR A 75 20.15 4.31 20.47
N THR A 76 19.55 5.12 21.36
CA THR A 76 18.97 6.42 21.00
C THR A 76 20.00 7.56 20.92
N ALA A 77 21.16 7.43 21.58
CA ALA A 77 22.20 8.45 21.65
C ALA A 77 23.30 8.30 20.58
N MET A 78 23.32 7.18 19.84
CA MET A 78 24.12 7.09 18.61
C MET A 78 23.46 7.98 17.54
N PRO A 79 24.18 8.95 16.94
CA PRO A 79 23.66 9.59 15.74
C PRO A 79 23.46 8.49 14.70
N GLU A 80 22.26 8.46 14.13
CA GLU A 80 21.82 7.49 13.13
C GLU A 80 22.89 7.36 12.03
N TYR A 81 23.69 6.29 12.11
CA TYR A 81 24.64 5.98 11.06
C TYR A 81 23.85 5.41 9.89
N PRO A 82 24.02 5.96 8.68
CA PRO A 82 23.21 5.57 7.53
C PRO A 82 23.46 4.08 7.24
N HIS A 83 22.36 3.31 7.24
CA HIS A 83 22.30 1.85 7.05
C HIS A 83 23.30 1.35 6.01
N THR A 84 23.86 0.15 6.20
CA THR A 84 24.84 -0.39 5.25
C THR A 84 24.26 -0.33 3.84
N GLN A 85 25.05 0.09 2.83
CA GLN A 85 24.53 0.30 1.47
C GLN A 85 23.80 -0.92 0.91
N LYS A 86 24.12 -2.13 1.39
CA LYS A 86 23.43 -3.38 1.04
C LYS A 86 22.04 -3.51 1.65
N GLU A 87 21.83 -3.03 2.87
CA GLU A 87 20.51 -2.95 3.51
C GLU A 87 19.70 -1.83 2.90
N ARG A 88 20.28 -0.64 2.69
CA ARG A 88 19.60 0.42 1.90
C ARG A 88 19.19 -0.06 0.52
N LEU A 89 20.06 -0.77 -0.21
CA LEU A 89 19.69 -1.31 -1.52
C LEU A 89 18.63 -2.41 -1.43
N ARG A 90 18.55 -3.16 -0.32
CA ARG A 90 17.50 -4.17 -0.10
C ARG A 90 16.18 -3.54 0.32
N GLU A 91 16.22 -2.52 1.18
CA GLU A 91 15.07 -1.74 1.66
C GLU A 91 14.55 -0.81 0.58
N GLU A 92 15.40 -0.12 -0.17
CA GLU A 92 15.02 0.67 -1.36
C GLU A 92 14.47 -0.23 -2.46
N LYS A 93 15.03 -1.43 -2.67
CA LYS A 93 14.42 -2.40 -3.57
C LYS A 93 13.07 -2.87 -3.03
N ALA A 94 12.98 -3.23 -1.74
CA ALA A 94 11.73 -3.66 -1.12
C ALA A 94 10.65 -2.56 -1.21
N ALA A 95 10.98 -1.32 -0.83
CA ALA A 95 10.10 -0.16 -0.86
C ALA A 95 9.73 0.28 -2.28
N LYS A 96 10.63 0.19 -3.28
CA LYS A 96 10.26 0.41 -4.70
C LYS A 96 9.44 -0.72 -5.31
N THR A 97 9.52 -1.94 -4.76
CA THR A 97 8.74 -3.09 -5.22
C THR A 97 7.45 -3.31 -4.45
N ILE A 98 7.13 -2.48 -3.46
CA ILE A 98 5.78 -2.42 -2.88
C ILE A 98 5.03 -1.39 -3.73
N PRO A 99 4.21 -1.83 -4.69
CA PRO A 99 3.31 -0.91 -5.38
C PRO A 99 2.37 -0.34 -4.31
N ALA A 100 1.93 0.91 -4.46
CA ALA A 100 0.86 1.45 -3.62
C ALA A 100 -0.25 0.39 -3.54
N ASP A 101 -0.57 -0.03 -2.31
CA ASP A 101 -1.21 -1.31 -1.94
C ASP A 101 -2.56 -1.59 -2.63
N ASN A 102 -3.08 -0.63 -3.38
CA ASN A 102 -4.40 -0.64 -4.02
C ASN A 102 -4.36 -0.49 -5.56
N THR A 103 -3.18 -0.51 -6.21
CA THR A 103 -3.15 -0.45 -7.67
C THR A 103 -3.29 -1.85 -8.24
N LEU A 104 -4.40 -2.14 -8.92
CA LEU A 104 -4.55 -3.35 -9.72
C LEU A 104 -3.40 -3.43 -10.73
N GLN A 105 -2.64 -4.52 -10.67
CA GLN A 105 -1.51 -4.76 -11.56
C GLN A 105 -1.85 -5.83 -12.59
N ARG A 106 -1.23 -5.70 -13.77
CA ARG A 106 -1.36 -6.70 -14.82
C ARG A 106 -0.76 -8.03 -14.37
N MET A 107 -1.51 -9.11 -14.55
CA MET A 107 -1.02 -10.47 -14.33
C MET A 107 0.15 -10.82 -15.26
N VAL A 108 1.07 -11.64 -14.75
CA VAL A 108 2.24 -12.14 -15.47
C VAL A 108 1.83 -13.34 -16.32
N ASP A 109 2.14 -13.30 -17.61
CA ASP A 109 2.06 -14.49 -18.48
C ASP A 109 3.19 -15.46 -18.12
N ARG A 110 2.85 -16.50 -17.36
CA ARG A 110 3.81 -17.50 -16.86
C ARG A 110 4.38 -18.36 -17.98
N GLU A 111 3.66 -18.57 -19.06
CA GLU A 111 4.10 -19.43 -20.17
C GLU A 111 5.12 -18.70 -21.02
N ALA A 112 4.79 -17.46 -21.40
CA ALA A 112 5.73 -16.58 -22.10
C ALA A 112 7.01 -16.38 -21.28
N LYS A 113 6.88 -16.18 -19.96
CA LYS A 113 8.06 -16.00 -19.08
C LYS A 113 8.90 -17.27 -18.93
N ARG A 114 8.29 -18.47 -18.98
CA ARG A 114 9.05 -19.74 -19.06
C ARG A 114 9.78 -19.85 -20.39
N ALA A 115 9.15 -19.48 -21.51
CA ALA A 115 9.79 -19.48 -22.84
C ALA A 115 10.97 -18.49 -22.92
N GLU A 116 10.90 -17.36 -22.21
CA GLU A 116 12.01 -16.41 -22.03
C GLU A 116 13.17 -16.94 -21.16
N GLY A 117 13.10 -18.19 -20.68
CA GLY A 117 14.15 -18.80 -19.85
C GLY A 117 14.11 -18.43 -18.37
N LYS A 118 12.98 -17.90 -17.86
CA LYS A 118 12.83 -17.65 -16.42
C LYS A 118 12.74 -18.97 -15.65
N GLY A 119 13.51 -19.08 -14.57
CA GLY A 119 13.57 -20.30 -13.75
C GLY A 119 12.32 -20.56 -12.91
N VAL A 120 12.24 -21.77 -12.35
CA VAL A 120 11.10 -22.27 -11.54
C VAL A 120 10.74 -21.34 -10.35
N GLY A 121 11.74 -20.67 -9.76
CA GLY A 121 11.50 -19.71 -8.69
C GLY A 121 10.65 -18.51 -9.13
N TYR A 122 10.89 -18.01 -10.34
CA TYR A 122 10.11 -16.92 -10.92
C TYR A 122 8.68 -17.37 -11.24
N ASP A 123 8.52 -18.59 -11.76
CA ASP A 123 7.20 -19.16 -12.05
C ASP A 123 6.34 -19.28 -10.79
N ARG A 124 6.92 -19.75 -9.68
CA ARG A 124 6.23 -19.81 -8.38
C ARG A 124 5.84 -18.43 -7.84
N TRP A 125 6.74 -17.46 -8.00
CA TRP A 125 6.44 -16.07 -7.62
C TRP A 125 5.31 -15.48 -8.48
N ALA A 126 5.37 -15.66 -9.80
CA ALA A 126 4.37 -15.19 -10.74
C ALA A 126 2.99 -15.82 -10.46
N ALA A 127 2.93 -17.10 -10.10
CA ALA A 127 1.70 -17.76 -9.68
C ALA A 127 1.06 -17.09 -8.45
N LYS A 128 1.86 -16.86 -7.40
CA LYS A 128 1.39 -16.18 -6.18
C LYS A 128 0.99 -14.73 -6.44
N HIS A 129 1.74 -14.05 -7.30
CA HIS A 129 1.45 -12.67 -7.72
C HIS A 129 0.13 -12.60 -8.47
N ASN A 130 -0.08 -13.45 -9.48
CA ASN A 130 -1.32 -13.48 -10.25
C ASN A 130 -2.52 -13.79 -9.36
N LEU A 131 -2.40 -14.76 -8.43
CA LEU A 131 -3.49 -15.06 -7.50
C LEU A 131 -3.87 -13.84 -6.64
N LYS A 132 -2.89 -13.09 -6.15
CA LYS A 132 -3.15 -11.84 -5.43
C LYS A 132 -3.85 -10.80 -6.31
N GLN A 133 -3.42 -10.66 -7.56
CA GLN A 133 -4.07 -9.74 -8.50
C GLN A 133 -5.49 -10.18 -8.86
N MET A 134 -5.75 -11.47 -9.03
CA MET A 134 -7.09 -12.01 -9.25
C MET A 134 -8.01 -11.71 -8.06
N ALA A 135 -7.55 -11.94 -6.84
CA ALA A 135 -8.30 -11.59 -5.64
C ALA A 135 -8.59 -10.08 -5.59
N ALA A 136 -7.58 -9.24 -5.86
CA ALA A 136 -7.74 -7.79 -5.91
C ALA A 136 -8.77 -7.36 -6.98
N THR A 137 -8.77 -7.99 -8.17
CA THR A 137 -9.76 -7.68 -9.22
C THR A 137 -11.18 -8.04 -8.80
N VAL A 138 -11.38 -9.19 -8.13
CA VAL A 138 -12.71 -9.58 -7.62
C VAL A 138 -13.20 -8.61 -6.55
N THR A 139 -12.31 -8.21 -5.63
CA THR A 139 -12.63 -7.19 -4.62
C THR A 139 -12.98 -5.85 -5.26
N ALA A 140 -12.24 -5.43 -6.30
CA ALA A 140 -12.53 -4.20 -7.03
C ALA A 140 -13.91 -4.24 -7.69
N TYR A 141 -14.27 -5.33 -8.37
CA TYR A 141 -15.60 -5.48 -8.94
C TYR A 141 -16.70 -5.33 -7.89
N GLN A 142 -16.58 -6.04 -6.77
CA GLN A 142 -17.54 -5.93 -5.67
C GLN A 142 -17.64 -4.51 -5.10
N GLN A 143 -16.52 -3.81 -4.94
CA GLN A 143 -16.50 -2.41 -4.48
C GLN A 143 -17.21 -1.47 -5.44
N TYR A 144 -17.09 -1.70 -6.75
CA TYR A 144 -17.77 -0.92 -7.79
C TYR A 144 -19.18 -1.41 -8.10
N GLY A 145 -19.68 -2.44 -7.39
CA GLY A 145 -21.03 -2.96 -7.57
C GLY A 145 -21.20 -3.92 -8.74
N PHE A 146 -20.10 -4.47 -9.27
CA PHE A 146 -20.12 -5.50 -10.32
C PHE A 146 -19.85 -6.88 -9.72
N SER A 147 -20.57 -7.88 -10.19
CA SER A 147 -20.45 -9.27 -9.78
C SER A 147 -19.55 -10.08 -10.72
N SER A 148 -19.38 -9.60 -11.96
CA SER A 148 -18.57 -10.27 -12.98
C SER A 148 -17.97 -9.29 -14.00
N PRO A 149 -16.91 -9.68 -14.72
CA PRO A 149 -16.36 -8.87 -15.80
C PRO A 149 -17.34 -8.69 -16.97
N GLU A 150 -18.20 -9.67 -17.24
CA GLU A 150 -19.23 -9.58 -18.27
C GLU A 150 -20.27 -8.51 -17.93
N GLU A 151 -20.68 -8.40 -16.67
CA GLU A 151 -21.60 -7.36 -16.20
C GLU A 151 -20.99 -5.95 -16.37
N LEU A 152 -19.70 -5.81 -16.10
CA LEU A 152 -18.97 -4.56 -16.35
C LEU A 152 -18.94 -4.21 -17.85
N ASP A 153 -18.68 -5.20 -18.72
CA ASP A 153 -18.64 -5.01 -20.17
C ASP A 153 -20.01 -4.63 -20.75
N GLU A 154 -21.07 -5.26 -20.24
CA GLU A 154 -22.45 -4.93 -20.60
C GLU A 154 -22.81 -3.51 -20.17
N ALA A 155 -22.46 -3.11 -18.94
CA ALA A 155 -22.67 -1.74 -18.46
C ALA A 155 -21.91 -0.71 -19.31
N CYS A 156 -20.66 -1.00 -19.69
CA CYS A 156 -19.89 -0.15 -20.61
C CYS A 156 -20.58 -0.05 -21.98
N SER A 157 -20.99 -1.19 -22.54
CA SER A 157 -21.67 -1.24 -23.84
C SER A 157 -23.00 -0.48 -23.84
N ALA A 158 -23.80 -0.63 -22.78
CA ALA A 158 -25.04 0.10 -22.58
C ALA A 158 -24.80 1.62 -22.47
N ALA A 159 -23.78 2.04 -21.71
CA ALA A 159 -23.41 3.45 -21.60
C ALA A 159 -22.96 4.02 -22.96
N TYR A 160 -22.18 3.26 -23.75
CA TYR A 160 -21.80 3.66 -25.10
C TYR A 160 -23.00 3.78 -26.05
N ALA A 161 -23.96 2.85 -25.96
CA ALA A 161 -25.18 2.90 -26.76
C ALA A 161 -26.01 4.15 -26.41
N ALA A 162 -26.23 4.42 -25.12
CA ALA A 162 -26.96 5.60 -24.65
C ALA A 162 -26.28 6.91 -25.08
N MET A 163 -24.95 7.00 -24.97
CA MET A 163 -24.19 8.15 -25.47
C MET A 163 -24.40 8.37 -26.97
N ARG A 164 -24.38 7.28 -27.75
CA ARG A 164 -24.57 7.35 -29.20
C ARG A 164 -25.98 7.81 -29.57
N GLU A 165 -26.99 7.35 -28.84
CA GLU A 165 -28.37 7.79 -28.99
C GLU A 165 -28.50 9.30 -28.70
N SER A 166 -28.00 9.77 -27.55
CA SER A 166 -28.00 11.21 -27.22
C SER A 166 -27.26 12.05 -28.26
N LEU A 167 -26.16 11.55 -28.84
CA LEU A 167 -25.47 12.24 -29.94
C LEU A 167 -26.32 12.33 -31.21
N THR A 168 -27.13 11.32 -31.51
CA THR A 168 -28.04 11.37 -32.66
C THR A 168 -29.18 12.36 -32.43
N GLU A 169 -29.74 12.41 -31.23
CA GLU A 169 -30.76 13.41 -30.85
C GLU A 169 -30.20 14.82 -30.93
N LEU A 170 -28.99 15.04 -30.41
CA LEU A 170 -28.32 16.34 -30.44
C LEU A 170 -28.12 16.82 -31.89
N LYS A 171 -27.65 15.94 -32.78
CA LYS A 171 -27.52 16.26 -34.22
C LYS A 171 -28.86 16.62 -34.86
N GLN A 172 -29.93 15.94 -34.48
CA GLN A 172 -31.26 16.26 -34.97
C GLN A 172 -31.71 17.65 -34.48
N VAL A 173 -31.48 17.97 -33.20
CA VAL A 173 -31.77 19.30 -32.64
C VAL A 173 -30.95 20.38 -33.34
N GLU A 174 -29.65 20.17 -33.55
CA GLU A 174 -28.78 21.09 -34.30
C GLU A 174 -29.33 21.37 -35.71
N LYS A 175 -29.72 20.33 -36.45
CA LYS A 175 -30.34 20.48 -37.77
C LYS A 175 -31.62 21.31 -37.72
N THR A 176 -32.48 21.10 -36.72
CA THR A 176 -33.71 21.90 -36.58
C THR A 176 -33.41 23.35 -36.21
N LEU A 177 -32.38 23.60 -35.40
CA LEU A 177 -31.93 24.94 -35.02
C LEU A 177 -31.43 25.70 -36.23
N ASP A 178 -30.61 25.05 -37.08
CA ASP A 178 -30.10 25.67 -38.29
C ASP A 178 -31.21 25.98 -39.30
N GLY A 179 -32.21 25.10 -39.43
CA GLY A 179 -33.43 25.38 -40.19
C GLY A 179 -34.19 26.61 -39.67
N LYS A 180 -34.34 26.74 -38.34
CA LYS A 180 -34.98 27.92 -37.72
C LYS A 180 -34.18 29.20 -37.96
N LYS A 181 -32.84 29.16 -37.87
CA LYS A 181 -31.97 30.30 -38.17
C LYS A 181 -32.13 30.75 -39.62
N GLU A 182 -32.23 29.81 -40.55
CA GLU A 182 -32.42 30.13 -41.97
C GLU A 182 -33.80 30.75 -42.22
N LEU A 183 -34.87 30.21 -41.65
CA LEU A 183 -36.20 30.82 -41.70
C LEU A 183 -36.19 32.25 -41.12
N GLN A 184 -35.51 32.47 -40.01
CA GLN A 184 -35.37 33.80 -39.42
C GLN A 184 -34.68 34.77 -40.39
N ARG A 185 -33.63 34.35 -41.09
CA ARG A 185 -32.98 35.17 -42.14
C ARG A 185 -33.93 35.49 -43.28
N GLN A 186 -34.71 34.53 -43.74
CA GLN A 186 -35.68 34.74 -44.83
C GLN A 186 -36.80 35.71 -44.41
N VAL A 187 -37.32 35.59 -43.18
CA VAL A 187 -38.30 36.54 -42.64
C VAL A 187 -37.74 37.96 -42.59
N LEU A 188 -36.48 38.12 -42.15
CA LEU A 188 -35.80 39.41 -42.15
C LEU A 188 -35.55 39.95 -43.57
N ALA A 189 -35.24 39.09 -44.54
CA ALA A 189 -35.07 39.49 -45.93
C ALA A 189 -36.42 39.91 -46.55
N TYR A 190 -37.48 39.16 -46.30
CA TYR A 190 -38.83 39.49 -46.74
C TYR A 190 -39.32 40.81 -46.15
N SER A 191 -39.13 41.03 -44.84
CA SER A 191 -39.55 42.28 -44.19
C SER A 191 -38.86 43.51 -44.79
N LYS A 192 -37.58 43.39 -45.15
CA LYS A 192 -36.83 44.45 -45.84
C LYS A 192 -37.29 44.69 -47.28
N THR A 193 -37.67 43.64 -48.01
CA THR A 193 -38.03 43.75 -49.44
C THR A 193 -39.51 44.06 -49.69
N ARG A 194 -40.39 43.76 -48.72
CA ARG A 194 -41.84 43.95 -48.83
C ARG A 194 -42.25 45.40 -49.16
N PRO A 195 -41.73 46.46 -48.51
CA PRO A 195 -42.09 47.83 -48.84
C PRO A 195 -41.81 48.20 -50.30
N VAL A 196 -40.66 47.75 -50.84
CA VAL A 196 -40.27 47.98 -52.23
C VAL A 196 -41.26 47.33 -53.19
N ARG A 197 -41.61 46.06 -52.93
CA ARG A 197 -42.57 45.31 -53.74
C ARG A 197 -43.98 45.93 -53.70
N ASP A 198 -44.44 46.32 -52.53
CA ASP A 198 -45.77 46.92 -52.35
C ASP A 198 -45.85 48.30 -53.04
N GLY A 199 -44.78 49.10 -52.98
CA GLY A 199 -44.65 50.34 -53.75
C GLY A 199 -44.69 50.12 -55.27
N LEU A 200 -43.99 49.10 -55.77
CA LEU A 200 -43.97 48.75 -57.20
C LEU A 200 -45.36 48.30 -57.71
N LYS A 201 -46.12 47.59 -56.86
CA LYS A 201 -47.52 47.23 -57.15
C LYS A 201 -48.44 48.44 -57.26
N GLN A 202 -48.33 49.40 -56.32
CA GLN A 202 -49.14 50.62 -56.35
C GLN A 202 -48.89 51.42 -57.63
N GLN A 203 -47.63 51.56 -58.04
CA GLN A 203 -47.27 52.26 -59.28
C GLN A 203 -47.87 51.61 -60.54
N LYS A 204 -47.89 50.28 -60.61
CA LYS A 204 -48.51 49.56 -61.75
C LYS A 204 -50.02 49.78 -61.81
N ASN A 205 -50.70 49.76 -60.67
CA ASN A 205 -52.15 50.00 -60.62
C ASN A 205 -52.52 51.46 -60.94
N ALA A 206 -51.68 52.42 -60.55
CA ALA A 206 -51.88 53.84 -60.86
C ALA A 206 -51.72 54.15 -62.36
N LYS A 207 -50.87 53.41 -63.09
CA LYS A 207 -50.72 53.54 -64.55
C LYS A 207 -51.81 52.85 -65.38
N ALA A 208 -52.63 52.01 -64.76
CA ALA A 208 -53.72 51.28 -65.42
C ALA A 208 -55.10 51.97 -65.26
N LYS A 209 -55.14 53.13 -64.61
CA LYS A 209 -56.30 54.04 -64.51
C LYS A 209 -56.05 55.27 -65.36
#